data_AF-A0A966MB13-F1
#
_entry.id   AF-A0A966MB13-F1
#
_cell.length_a   1.000
_cell.length_b   1.000
_cell.length_c   1.000
_cell.angle_alpha   90.00
_cell.angle_beta   90.00
_cell.angle_gamma   90.00
#
_symmetry.space_group_name_H-M   'P 1'
#
loop_
_entity.id
_entity.type
_entity.pdbx_description
1 polymer ?
#
loop_
_entity_poly.entity_id
_entity_poly.type
_entity_poly.pdbx_seq_one_letter_code
_entity_poly.pdbx_strand_id
1 'polypeptide(L)'
;MKDFSKYSAIIIGAGDATGSALCKKFALNGYKVCAVRRPGNLDKFKQLENDIKETDGWIKCFGVDAREEESIQDLFKQVEEEVAPIDVVIFNPGANVFFP
;
A
#
# COMPACT_ATOMS: atom_id res chain seq x y z
N MET A 1 -8.69 -8.86 -20.94
CA MET A 1 -7.67 -8.78 -19.87
C MET A 1 -8.24 -9.40 -18.61
N LYS A 2 -7.40 -9.90 -17.71
CA LYS A 2 -7.82 -10.44 -16.41
C LYS A 2 -8.47 -9.30 -15.59
N ASP A 3 -9.56 -9.57 -14.90
CA ASP A 3 -10.23 -8.61 -14.02
C ASP A 3 -9.53 -8.63 -12.64
N PHE A 4 -8.79 -7.57 -12.32
CA PHE A 4 -8.04 -7.46 -11.07
C PHE A 4 -8.82 -6.76 -9.93
N SER A 5 -10.03 -6.26 -10.19
CA SER A 5 -10.87 -5.55 -9.20
C SER A 5 -11.28 -6.37 -7.98
N LYS A 6 -11.14 -7.69 -8.09
CA LYS A 6 -11.46 -8.65 -7.04
C LYS A 6 -10.28 -8.96 -6.12
N TYR A 7 -9.10 -8.44 -6.42
CA TYR A 7 -7.86 -8.77 -5.72
C TYR A 7 -7.21 -7.53 -5.10
N SER A 8 -6.45 -7.73 -4.04
CA SER A 8 -5.67 -6.70 -3.38
C SER A 8 -4.19 -6.75 -3.77
N ALA A 9 -3.55 -5.58 -3.73
CA ALA A 9 -2.11 -5.41 -3.87
C ALA A 9 -1.58 -4.65 -2.65
N ILE A 10 -0.78 -5.32 -1.79
CA ILE A 10 -0.17 -4.70 -0.62
C ILE A 10 1.17 -4.08 -1.01
N ILE A 11 1.31 -2.77 -0.84
CA ILE A 11 2.55 -2.04 -1.15
C ILE A 11 3.16 -1.53 0.16
N ILE A 12 4.13 -2.28 0.69
CA ILE A 12 4.86 -1.94 1.91
C ILE A 12 6.02 -1.01 1.57
N GLY A 13 6.09 0.14 2.24
CA GLY A 13 7.03 1.19 1.87
C GLY A 13 6.49 2.05 0.72
N ALA A 14 5.22 2.43 0.79
CA ALA A 14 4.53 3.27 -0.19
C ALA A 14 4.99 4.74 -0.19
N GLY A 15 6.32 4.98 -0.11
CA GLY A 15 7.04 6.27 -0.04
C GLY A 15 6.77 7.23 -1.20
N ASP A 16 7.28 8.46 -1.10
CA ASP A 16 6.90 9.60 -1.97
C ASP A 16 7.30 9.40 -3.46
N ALA A 17 8.22 8.46 -3.73
CA ALA A 17 8.70 8.11 -5.06
C ALA A 17 8.16 6.74 -5.52
N THR A 18 9.03 5.72 -5.62
CA THR A 18 8.71 4.40 -6.18
C THR A 18 7.47 3.75 -5.57
N GLY A 19 7.33 3.81 -4.23
CA GLY A 19 6.18 3.21 -3.54
C GLY A 19 4.84 3.79 -4.00
N SER A 20 4.73 5.12 -4.06
CA SER A 20 3.52 5.80 -4.54
C SER A 20 3.29 5.61 -6.04
N ALA A 21 4.35 5.53 -6.85
CA ALA A 21 4.23 5.21 -8.28
C ALA A 21 3.68 3.80 -8.51
N LEU A 22 4.11 2.81 -7.71
CA LEU A 22 3.56 1.46 -7.72
C LEU A 22 2.08 1.47 -7.33
N CYS A 23 1.70 2.15 -6.24
CA CYS A 23 0.29 2.28 -5.85
C CYS A 23 -0.58 2.78 -7.02
N LYS A 24 -0.17 3.87 -7.70
CA LYS A 24 -0.89 4.40 -8.87
C LYS A 24 -0.98 3.38 -10.00
N LYS A 25 0.12 2.68 -10.32
CA LYS A 25 0.14 1.70 -11.39
C LYS A 25 -0.79 0.52 -11.12
N PHE A 26 -0.81 0.00 -9.90
CA PHE A 26 -1.70 -1.12 -9.53
C PHE A 26 -3.17 -0.69 -9.50
N ALA A 27 -3.47 0.50 -8.96
CA ALA A 27 -4.83 1.04 -8.96
C ALA A 27 -5.36 1.24 -10.39
N LEU A 28 -4.54 1.77 -11.31
CA LEU A 28 -4.88 1.93 -12.73
C LEU A 28 -5.17 0.60 -13.43
N ASN A 29 -4.60 -0.51 -12.96
CA ASN A 29 -4.88 -1.85 -13.48
C ASN A 29 -6.08 -2.52 -12.78
N GLY A 30 -6.76 -1.80 -11.88
CA GLY A 30 -7.98 -2.23 -11.22
C GLY A 30 -7.78 -2.88 -9.85
N TYR A 31 -6.56 -3.03 -9.33
CA TYR A 31 -6.37 -3.63 -8.01
C TYR A 31 -6.94 -2.78 -6.88
N LYS A 32 -7.39 -3.43 -5.81
CA LYS A 32 -7.61 -2.78 -4.51
C LYS A 32 -6.26 -2.56 -3.82
N VAL A 33 -5.71 -1.34 -3.92
CA VAL A 33 -4.38 -1.04 -3.40
C VAL A 33 -4.40 -0.83 -1.89
N CYS A 34 -3.57 -1.59 -1.17
CA CYS A 34 -3.31 -1.43 0.26
C CYS A 34 -1.94 -0.75 0.42
N ALA A 35 -1.92 0.57 0.56
CA ALA A 35 -0.69 1.34 0.66
C ALA A 35 -0.22 1.42 2.11
N VAL A 36 1.02 1.03 2.39
CA VAL A 36 1.51 0.90 3.77
C VAL A 36 2.75 1.77 4.00
N ARG A 37 2.69 2.57 5.06
CA ARG A 37 3.78 3.40 5.58
C ARG A 37 3.82 3.30 7.10
N ARG A 38 4.89 3.80 7.72
CA ARG A 38 4.97 3.93 9.18
C ARG A 38 3.84 4.83 9.71
N PRO A 39 3.29 4.56 10.91
CA PRO A 39 2.17 5.32 11.49
C PRO A 39 2.39 6.85 11.53
N GLY A 40 3.60 7.30 11.85
CA GLY A 40 3.93 8.73 11.92
C GLY A 40 3.92 9.49 10.59
N ASN A 41 3.68 8.81 9.46
CA ASN A 41 3.70 9.38 8.11
C ASN A 41 2.36 9.26 7.37
N LEU A 42 1.25 8.98 8.07
CA LEU A 42 -0.06 8.77 7.44
C LEU A 42 -0.56 10.00 6.69
N ASP A 43 -0.31 11.21 7.18
CA ASP A 43 -0.70 12.45 6.50
C ASP A 43 -0.12 12.58 5.08
N LYS A 44 1.01 11.90 4.80
CA LYS A 44 1.63 11.88 3.47
C LYS A 44 0.83 11.11 2.43
N PHE A 45 -0.20 10.35 2.83
CA PHE A 45 -1.07 9.65 1.89
C PHE A 45 -2.11 10.53 1.22
N LYS A 46 -2.45 11.69 1.78
CA LYS A 46 -3.55 12.55 1.28
C LYS A 46 -3.46 12.81 -0.22
N GLN A 47 -2.29 13.19 -0.72
CA GLN A 47 -2.10 13.43 -2.15
C GLN A 47 -2.25 12.14 -2.97
N LEU A 48 -1.66 11.03 -2.51
CA LEU A 48 -1.75 9.75 -3.22
C LEU A 48 -3.20 9.23 -3.30
N GLU A 49 -3.96 9.37 -2.21
CA GLU A 49 -5.38 8.99 -2.18
C GLU A 49 -6.19 9.81 -3.17
N ASN A 50 -5.96 11.13 -3.20
CA ASN A 50 -6.64 12.02 -4.15
C ASN A 50 -6.30 11.63 -5.60
N ASP A 51 -5.01 11.50 -5.92
CA ASP A 51 -4.55 11.13 -7.26
C ASP A 51 -5.16 9.81 -7.75
N ILE A 52 -5.28 8.81 -6.88
CA ILE A 52 -5.87 7.51 -7.24
C ILE A 52 -7.39 7.62 -7.42
N LYS A 53 -8.09 8.35 -6.53
CA LYS A 53 -9.54 8.56 -6.62
C LYS A 53 -9.93 9.36 -7.86
N GLU A 54 -9.12 10.32 -8.29
CA GLU A 54 -9.32 11.07 -9.54
C GLU A 54 -9.27 10.19 -10.80
N THR A 55 -8.64 9.01 -10.69
CA THR A 55 -8.59 8.00 -11.77
C THR A 55 -9.59 6.86 -11.58
N ASP A 56 -10.60 7.04 -10.73
CA ASP A 56 -11.58 6.01 -10.33
C ASP A 56 -10.93 4.74 -9.74
N GLY A 57 -9.69 4.85 -9.25
CA GLY A 57 -8.97 3.76 -8.62
C GLY A 57 -9.33 3.57 -7.14
N TRP A 58 -9.05 2.39 -6.60
CA TRP A 58 -9.30 2.06 -5.20
C TRP A 58 -8.01 2.00 -4.39
N ILE A 59 -8.01 2.66 -3.23
CA ILE A 59 -6.90 2.65 -2.28
C ILE A 59 -7.40 2.67 -0.83
N LYS A 60 -6.73 1.91 0.05
CA LYS A 60 -6.80 2.02 1.51
C LYS A 60 -5.39 2.14 2.08
N CYS A 61 -5.20 3.07 3.00
CA CYS A 61 -3.92 3.39 3.60
C CYS A 61 -3.78 2.77 4.99
N PHE A 62 -2.62 2.20 5.29
CA PHE A 62 -2.32 1.54 6.55
C PHE A 62 -1.06 2.12 7.19
N GLY A 63 -1.12 2.31 8.51
CA GLY A 63 -0.01 2.73 9.35
C GLY A 63 0.60 1.53 10.05
N VAL A 64 1.67 0.97 9.50
CA VAL A 64 2.31 -0.25 10.00
C VAL A 64 3.82 -0.05 10.04
N ASP A 65 4.45 -0.38 11.16
CA ASP A 65 5.90 -0.49 11.22
C ASP A 65 6.31 -1.90 10.78
N ALA A 66 6.93 -2.00 9.60
CA ALA A 66 7.34 -3.28 9.03
C ALA A 66 8.46 -4.00 9.81
N ARG A 67 8.98 -3.39 10.88
CA ARG A 67 9.92 -4.03 11.81
C ARG A 67 9.23 -4.84 12.90
N GLU A 68 7.94 -4.61 13.12
CA GLU A 68 7.15 -5.27 14.15
C GLU A 68 6.35 -6.42 13.52
N GLU A 69 6.72 -7.66 13.85
CA GLU A 69 6.16 -8.86 13.23
C GLU A 69 4.63 -8.97 13.42
N GLU A 70 4.15 -8.77 14.66
CA GLU A 70 2.72 -8.81 14.97
C GLU A 70 1.92 -7.79 14.13
N SER A 71 2.47 -6.59 13.93
CA SER A 71 1.80 -5.56 13.11
C SER A 71 1.72 -5.95 11.62
N ILE A 72 2.70 -6.70 11.11
CA ILE A 72 2.63 -7.25 9.74
C ILE A 72 1.58 -8.36 9.66
N GLN A 73 1.51 -9.26 10.65
CA GLN A 73 0.50 -10.31 10.67
C GLN A 73 -0.93 -9.72 10.68
N ASP A 74 -1.16 -8.71 11.52
CA ASP A 74 -2.43 -8.00 11.61
C ASP A 74 -2.81 -7.30 10.30
N LEU A 75 -1.83 -6.69 9.61
CA LEU A 75 -2.05 -6.08 8.29
C LEU A 75 -2.57 -7.10 7.28
N PHE A 76 -1.91 -8.26 7.17
CA PHE A 76 -2.29 -9.29 6.19
C PHE A 76 -3.69 -9.81 6.49
N LYS A 77 -3.96 -10.15 7.76
CA LYS A 77 -5.28 -10.58 8.21
C LYS A 77 -6.35 -9.54 7.87
N GLN A 78 -6.12 -8.27 8.20
CA GLN A 78 -7.08 -7.21 7.93
C GLN A 78 -7.34 -7.03 6.43
N VAL A 79 -6.33 -7.15 5.58
CA VAL A 79 -6.50 -7.04 4.12
C VAL A 79 -7.33 -8.20 3.57
N GLU A 80 -7.09 -9.43 4.02
CA GLU A 80 -7.86 -10.60 3.59
C GLU A 80 -9.31 -10.55 4.06
N GLU A 81 -9.56 -10.11 5.30
CA GLU A 81 -10.90 -10.05 5.90
C GLU A 81 -11.74 -8.87 5.37
N GLU A 82 -11.12 -7.70 5.16
CA GLU A 82 -11.86 -6.45 4.92
C GLU A 82 -11.72 -5.89 3.50
N VAL A 83 -10.69 -6.27 2.74
CA VAL A 83 -10.37 -5.63 1.45
C VAL A 83 -10.65 -6.55 0.27
N ALA A 84 -9.83 -7.61 0.12
CA ALA A 84 -9.90 -8.59 -0.95
C ALA A 84 -8.77 -9.63 -0.80
N PRO A 85 -8.93 -10.83 -1.39
CA PRO A 85 -7.84 -11.80 -1.49
C PRO A 85 -6.54 -11.17 -2.02
N ILE A 86 -5.43 -11.48 -1.34
CA ILE A 86 -4.11 -10.95 -1.68
C ILE A 86 -3.59 -11.69 -2.92
N ASP A 87 -3.33 -10.94 -3.99
CA ASP A 87 -2.70 -11.47 -5.21
C ASP A 87 -1.24 -11.00 -5.33
N VAL A 88 -0.93 -9.80 -4.83
CA VAL A 88 0.40 -9.20 -4.92
C VAL A 88 0.81 -8.57 -3.60
N VAL A 89 2.06 -8.81 -3.21
CA VAL A 89 2.74 -8.08 -2.14
C VAL A 89 4.03 -7.52 -2.69
N ILE A 90 4.25 -6.22 -2.49
CA ILE A 90 5.52 -5.55 -2.78
C ILE A 90 6.12 -5.07 -1.47
N PHE A 91 7.26 -5.65 -1.10
CA PHE A 91 8.06 -5.21 0.03
C PHE A 91 9.15 -4.25 -0.44
N ASN A 92 8.84 -2.95 -0.45
CA ASN A 92 9.73 -1.86 -0.83
C ASN A 92 10.07 -0.86 0.33
N PRO A 93 10.11 -1.22 1.63
CA PRO A 93 10.70 -0.32 2.62
C PRO A 93 12.17 -0.02 2.32
N GLY A 94 12.53 1.27 2.31
CA GLY A 94 13.93 1.70 2.34
C GLY A 94 14.37 1.99 3.77
N ALA A 95 15.62 1.64 4.10
CA ALA A 95 16.25 1.93 5.38
C ALA A 95 17.48 2.81 5.18
N ASN A 96 17.31 3.99 4.57
CA ASN A 96 18.40 4.97 4.50
C ASN A 96 18.81 5.33 5.93
N VAL A 97 19.96 4.81 6.32
CA VAL A 97 20.62 5.07 7.60
C VAL A 97 21.83 5.95 7.31
N PHE A 98 21.85 7.12 7.93
CA PHE A 98 23.06 7.93 7.98
C PHE A 98 23.79 7.58 9.26
N PHE A 99 24.95 6.94 9.14
CA PHE A 99 25.88 6.80 10.24
C PHE A 99 26.86 7.98 10.15
N PRO A 100 26.87 8.90 11.14
CA PRO A 100 27.82 10.02 11.17
C PRO A 100 29.26 9.54 11.33
#